data_AF-A0A6A3HB84-F1
#
_entry.id   AF-A0A6A3HB84-F1
#
_cell.length_a   1.000
_cell.length_b   1.000
_cell.length_c   1.000
_cell.angle_alpha   90.00
_cell.angle_beta   90.00
_cell.angle_gamma   90.00
#
_symmetry.space_group_name_H-M   'P 1'
#
loop_
_entity.id
_entity.type
_entity.pdbx_description
1 polymer ?
#
loop_
_entity_poly.entity_id
_entity_poly.type
_entity_poly.pdbx_seq_one_letter_code
_entity_poly.pdbx_strand_id
1 'polypeptide(L)'
;MSAGVGFRKASPPKSKFVIDGTTVKFDSYRSFWGSKQGVRLTTKSGDTQDLITWEQLTDEARTALSDADFDVNWSLKKVVMPLKDDAFTEKLKKAYPW
;
A
#
# COMPACT_ATOMS: atom_id res chain seq x y z
N MET A 1 -1.64 -5.71 3.37
CA MET A 1 -0.43 -4.86 3.55
C MET A 1 0.65 -5.27 2.55
N SER A 2 1.17 -4.35 1.74
CA SER A 2 2.22 -4.67 0.74
C SER A 2 3.52 -5.14 1.41
N ALA A 3 4.11 -6.24 0.94
CA ALA A 3 5.32 -6.84 1.51
C ALA A 3 6.31 -7.28 0.41
N GLY A 4 6.57 -6.39 -0.54
CA GLY A 4 7.58 -6.53 -1.58
C GLY A 4 7.24 -7.48 -2.73
N VAL A 5 6.76 -8.71 -2.48
CA VAL A 5 6.31 -9.66 -3.54
C VAL A 5 4.81 -9.93 -3.48
N GLY A 6 4.20 -9.75 -2.32
CA GLY A 6 2.78 -10.01 -2.12
C GLY A 6 2.22 -9.19 -0.98
N PHE A 7 1.17 -9.72 -0.34
CA PHE A 7 0.47 -9.05 0.74
C PHE A 7 0.54 -9.85 2.03
N ARG A 8 0.96 -9.20 3.12
CA ARG A 8 0.64 -9.67 4.47
C ARG A 8 -0.83 -9.38 4.75
N LYS A 9 -1.53 -10.36 5.31
CA LYS A 9 -2.98 -10.35 5.56
C LYS A 9 -3.23 -10.57 7.06
N ALA A 10 -4.27 -9.95 7.61
CA ALA A 10 -4.72 -10.14 8.99
C ALA A 10 -6.23 -9.88 9.04
N SER A 11 -7.02 -10.92 9.34
CA SER A 11 -8.48 -10.85 9.36
C SER A 11 -9.04 -11.65 10.55
N PRO A 12 -9.62 -11.00 11.58
CA PRO A 12 -9.52 -9.57 11.86
C PRO A 12 -8.12 -9.18 12.36
N PRO A 13 -7.69 -7.91 12.22
CA PRO A 13 -6.51 -7.40 12.91
C PRO A 13 -6.69 -7.49 14.44
N LYS A 14 -5.62 -7.82 15.18
CA LYS A 14 -5.65 -7.81 16.66
C LYS A 14 -5.86 -6.40 17.18
N SER A 15 -6.65 -6.25 18.26
CA SER A 15 -7.02 -4.94 18.86
C SER A 15 -5.84 -4.02 19.17
N LYS A 16 -4.69 -4.55 19.59
CA LYS A 16 -3.47 -3.75 19.84
C LYS A 16 -2.94 -2.97 18.63
N PHE A 17 -3.40 -3.31 17.43
CA PHE A 17 -3.07 -2.66 16.16
C PHE A 17 -4.18 -1.72 15.66
N VAL A 18 -5.26 -1.52 16.41
CA VAL A 18 -6.43 -0.73 16.01
C VAL A 18 -6.74 0.32 17.08
N ILE A 19 -6.92 1.56 16.67
CA ILE A 19 -7.35 2.68 17.53
C ILE A 19 -8.87 2.82 17.35
N ASP A 20 -9.60 2.90 18.47
CA ASP A 20 -11.04 3.10 18.55
C ASP A 20 -11.89 2.16 17.67
N GLY A 21 -11.36 0.97 17.36
CA GLY A 21 -12.01 -0.02 16.51
C GLY A 21 -12.02 0.30 15.01
N THR A 22 -11.64 1.50 14.58
CA THR A 22 -11.78 1.97 13.19
C THR A 22 -10.45 2.25 12.49
N THR A 23 -9.39 2.55 13.23
CA THR A 23 -8.13 3.05 12.64
C THR A 23 -7.01 2.05 12.82
N VAL A 24 -6.58 1.42 11.73
CA VAL A 24 -5.49 0.43 11.75
C VAL A 24 -4.13 1.11 11.74
N LYS A 25 -3.23 0.71 12.64
CA LYS A 25 -1.86 1.23 12.76
C LYS A 25 -0.89 0.48 11.84
N PHE A 26 -0.19 1.24 11.00
CA PHE A 26 0.81 0.74 10.07
C PHE A 26 2.20 1.32 10.31
N ASP A 27 3.23 0.53 9.98
CA ASP A 27 4.63 0.94 9.94
C ASP A 27 5.20 0.64 8.56
N SER A 28 5.93 1.60 8.00
CA SER A 28 6.72 1.43 6.78
C SER A 28 8.10 0.94 7.17
N TYR A 29 8.49 -0.23 6.66
CA TYR A 29 9.75 -0.85 7.05
C TYR A 29 10.58 -1.26 5.82
N ARG A 30 11.90 -1.20 5.99
CA ARG A 30 12.85 -1.80 5.05
C ARG A 30 13.23 -3.19 5.55
N SER A 31 13.01 -4.22 4.73
CA SER A 31 13.47 -5.58 5.03
C SER A 31 15.00 -5.64 4.99
N PHE A 32 15.61 -6.28 6.00
CA PHE A 32 17.06 -6.50 6.08
C PHE A 32 17.57 -7.30 4.87
N TRP A 33 16.80 -8.31 4.45
CA TRP A 33 17.10 -9.10 3.27
C TRP A 33 16.44 -8.47 2.03
N GLY A 34 17.26 -7.80 1.21
CA GLY A 34 16.95 -7.52 -0.20
C GLY A 34 16.22 -6.21 -0.54
N SER A 35 16.44 -5.12 0.22
CA SER A 35 15.96 -3.77 -0.14
C SER A 35 14.46 -3.65 -0.44
N LYS A 36 13.63 -4.52 0.15
CA LYS A 36 12.17 -4.47 -0.02
C LYS A 36 11.59 -3.54 1.03
N GLN A 37 11.05 -2.40 0.60
CA GLN A 37 10.15 -1.59 1.42
C GLN A 37 8.78 -2.29 1.49
N GLY A 38 8.15 -2.24 2.66
CA GLY A 38 6.82 -2.80 2.87
C GLY A 38 6.08 -2.13 4.00
N VAL A 39 4.81 -2.50 4.14
CA VAL A 39 3.91 -2.04 5.19
C VAL A 39 3.57 -3.21 6.10
N ARG A 40 3.54 -2.98 7.41
CA ARG A 40 3.16 -3.98 8.42
C ARG A 40 2.33 -3.37 9.53
N LEU A 41 1.59 -4.20 10.27
CA LEU A 41 0.92 -3.78 11.50
C LEU A 41 1.96 -3.39 12.55
N THR A 42 1.64 -2.38 13.35
CA THR A 42 2.52 -1.87 14.40
C THR A 42 1.77 -1.49 15.67
N THR A 43 2.43 -1.59 16.81
CA THR A 43 1.91 -1.06 18.08
C THR A 43 2.30 0.40 18.30
N LYS A 44 3.31 0.90 17.56
CA LYS A 44 3.79 2.29 17.64
C LYS A 44 2.68 3.27 17.26
N SER A 45 2.68 4.43 17.90
CA SER A 45 1.89 5.58 17.46
C SER A 45 2.40 6.07 16.10
N GLY A 46 1.52 6.67 15.32
CA GLY A 46 1.82 7.32 14.04
C GLY A 46 0.81 8.43 13.80
N ASP A 47 0.81 8.97 12.59
CA ASP A 47 0.01 10.13 12.21
C ASP A 47 -0.97 9.82 11.07
N THR A 48 -1.93 10.70 10.87
CA THR A 48 -2.82 10.71 9.69
C THR A 48 -2.29 11.68 8.64
N GLN A 49 -2.73 11.51 7.39
CA GLN A 49 -2.37 12.37 6.26
C GLN A 49 -3.66 12.90 5.63
N ASP A 50 -3.57 14.06 4.96
CA ASP A 50 -4.68 14.58 4.17
C ASP A 50 -5.02 13.59 3.05
N LEU A 51 -6.28 13.18 3.01
CA LEU A 51 -6.76 12.18 2.08
C LEU A 51 -7.34 12.86 0.83
N ILE A 52 -6.83 12.47 -0.33
CA ILE A 52 -7.49 12.67 -1.63
C ILE A 52 -7.76 11.29 -2.25
N THR A 53 -9.02 11.00 -2.57
CA THR A 53 -9.39 9.72 -3.20
C THR A 53 -9.14 9.75 -4.69
N TRP A 54 -9.12 8.57 -5.33
CA TRP A 54 -8.91 8.47 -6.77
C TRP A 54 -9.97 9.26 -7.56
N GLU A 55 -11.22 9.22 -7.10
CA GLU A 55 -12.37 9.91 -7.70
C GLU A 55 -12.37 11.42 -7.47
N GLN A 56 -11.63 11.90 -6.46
CA GLN A 56 -11.46 13.34 -6.19
C GLN A 56 -10.35 13.97 -7.05
N LEU A 57 -9.48 13.16 -7.67
CA LEU A 57 -8.43 13.64 -8.56
C LEU A 57 -9.02 14.13 -9.89
N THR A 58 -8.39 15.15 -10.47
CA THR A 58 -8.69 15.58 -11.84
C THR A 58 -8.37 14.46 -12.83
N ASP A 59 -8.94 14.53 -14.02
CA ASP A 59 -8.67 13.55 -15.08
C ASP A 59 -7.17 13.56 -15.44
N GLU A 60 -6.55 14.74 -15.52
CA GLU A 60 -5.11 14.88 -15.81
C GLU A 60 -4.25 14.21 -14.74
N ALA A 61 -4.60 14.33 -13.46
CA ALA A 61 -3.87 13.70 -12.37
C ALA A 61 -4.01 12.16 -12.42
N ARG A 62 -5.20 11.65 -12.71
CA ARG A 62 -5.41 10.20 -12.89
C ARG A 62 -4.66 9.65 -14.10
N THR A 63 -4.67 10.35 -15.23
CA THR A 63 -3.89 9.98 -16.41
C THR A 63 -2.39 10.00 -16.11
N ALA A 64 -1.88 11.08 -15.51
CA ALA A 64 -0.47 11.20 -15.16
C ALA A 64 -0.01 10.07 -14.22
N LEU A 65 -0.80 9.74 -13.19
CA LEU A 65 -0.48 8.64 -12.27
C LEU A 65 -0.56 7.26 -12.93
N SER A 66 -1.39 7.09 -13.95
CA SER A 66 -1.57 5.81 -14.66
C SER A 66 -0.42 5.54 -15.64
N ASP A 67 0.06 6.60 -16.30
CA ASP A 67 1.05 6.54 -17.37
C ASP A 67 2.49 6.76 -16.88
N ALA A 68 2.67 7.37 -15.70
CA ALA A 68 3.99 7.61 -15.14
C ALA A 68 4.79 6.31 -14.92
N ASP A 69 6.06 6.37 -15.31
CA ASP A 69 7.05 5.35 -14.96
C ASP A 69 7.65 5.67 -13.58
N PHE A 70 7.36 4.82 -12.60
CA PHE A 70 7.90 4.92 -11.24
C PHE A 70 9.10 4.00 -11.02
N ASP A 71 9.57 3.30 -12.06
CA ASP A 71 10.68 2.37 -11.95
C ASP A 71 11.99 3.10 -11.60
N VAL A 72 12.88 2.39 -10.91
CA VAL A 72 14.19 2.91 -10.52
C VAL A 72 15.28 1.96 -11.00
N ASN A 73 16.35 2.52 -11.59
CA ASN A 73 17.40 1.76 -12.28
C ASN A 73 18.09 0.69 -11.41
N TRP A 74 18.12 0.87 -10.09
CA TRP A 74 18.75 -0.06 -9.15
C TRP A 74 17.83 -1.21 -8.69
N SER A 75 16.55 -1.19 -9.07
CA SER A 75 15.56 -2.20 -8.70
C SER A 75 15.20 -3.06 -9.91
N LEU A 76 15.33 -4.38 -9.78
CA LEU A 76 14.80 -5.35 -10.76
C LEU A 76 13.26 -5.48 -10.72
N LYS A 77 12.59 -4.68 -9.89
CA LYS A 77 11.14 -4.72 -9.71
C LYS A 77 10.51 -3.43 -10.17
N LYS A 78 9.45 -3.60 -10.94
CA LYS A 78 8.58 -2.50 -11.35
C LYS A 78 7.83 -1.90 -10.18
N VAL A 79 7.73 -0.59 -10.15
CA VAL A 79 6.91 0.19 -9.23
C VAL A 79 5.65 0.58 -10.00
N VAL A 80 4.51 0.04 -9.56
CA VAL A 80 3.23 0.23 -10.25
C VAL A 80 2.30 1.00 -9.35
N MET A 81 1.69 2.09 -9.86
CA MET A 81 0.64 2.83 -9.17
C MET A 81 -0.50 1.87 -8.80
N PRO A 82 -0.76 1.61 -7.51
CA PRO A 82 -1.63 0.52 -7.10
C PRO A 82 -3.12 0.78 -7.34
N LEU A 83 -3.50 2.03 -7.64
CA LEU A 83 -4.88 2.45 -7.87
C LEU A 83 -5.26 2.56 -9.35
N LYS A 84 -4.32 2.39 -10.29
CA LYS A 84 -4.67 2.37 -11.71
C LYS A 84 -5.50 1.13 -12.03
N ASP A 85 -6.45 1.24 -12.95
CA ASP A 85 -7.54 0.27 -13.16
C ASP A 85 -7.13 -1.20 -13.18
N ASP A 86 -6.23 -1.60 -14.08
CA ASP A 86 -5.79 -2.99 -14.21
C ASP A 86 -5.05 -3.49 -12.96
N ALA A 87 -4.22 -2.62 -12.38
CA ALA A 87 -3.44 -2.97 -11.19
C ALA A 87 -4.36 -3.08 -9.97
N PHE A 88 -5.32 -2.17 -9.81
CA PHE A 88 -6.21 -2.13 -8.66
C PHE A 88 -6.98 -3.44 -8.51
N THR A 89 -7.63 -3.89 -9.58
CA THR A 89 -8.37 -5.16 -9.59
C THR A 89 -7.48 -6.36 -9.27
N GLU A 90 -6.27 -6.41 -9.83
CA GLU A 90 -5.30 -7.48 -9.54
C GLU A 90 -4.85 -7.46 -8.07
N LYS A 91 -4.56 -6.27 -7.53
CA LYS A 91 -4.11 -6.07 -6.14
C LYS A 91 -5.22 -6.45 -5.16
N LEU A 92 -6.47 -6.11 -5.44
CA LEU A 92 -7.61 -6.54 -4.62
C LEU A 92 -7.70 -8.06 -4.52
N LYS A 93 -7.65 -8.77 -5.65
CA LYS A 93 -7.65 -10.25 -5.69
C LYS A 93 -6.52 -10.84 -4.85
N LYS A 94 -5.30 -10.31 -4.99
CA LYS A 94 -4.13 -10.78 -4.23
C LYS A 94 -4.20 -10.43 -2.74
N ALA A 95 -4.83 -9.31 -2.39
CA ALA A 95 -4.96 -8.83 -1.02
C ALA A 95 -6.11 -9.48 -0.25
N TYR A 96 -7.08 -10.10 -0.94
CA TYR A 96 -8.26 -10.74 -0.35
C TYR A 96 -7.86 -11.72 0.78
N PRO A 97 -8.30 -11.49 2.03
CA PRO A 97 -7.81 -12.24 3.20
C PRO A 97 -8.62 -13.48 3.58
N TRP A 98 -9.55 -13.92 2.73
CA TRP A 98 -10.37 -15.11 2.94
C TRP A 98 -10.21 -16.13 1.81
#